data_AF-A0A7W3WT28-F1
#
_entry.id   AF-A0A7W3WT28-F1
#
_cell.length_a   1.000
_cell.length_b   1.000
_cell.length_c   1.000
_cell.angle_alpha   90.00
_cell.angle_beta   90.00
_cell.angle_gamma   90.00
#
_symmetry.space_group_name_H-M   'P 1'
#
loop_
_entity.id
_entity.type
_entity.pdbx_description
1 polymer ?
#
loop_
_entity_poly.entity_id
_entity_poly.type
_entity_poly.pdbx_seq_one_letter_code
_entity_poly.pdbx_strand_id
1 'polypeptide(L)' 'MRKLPLLLVYYLFVTPIGVLLRVTRDPMKRRVQRDADTYWTPAPVRE' A
#
# COMPACT_ATOMS: atom_id res chain seq x y z
N MET A 1 18.48 26.11 2.44
CA MET A 1 17.63 25.93 1.23
C MET A 1 17.86 24.60 0.47
N ARG A 2 18.93 23.82 0.75
CA ARG A 2 19.23 22.56 0.03
C ARG A 2 18.16 21.44 0.14
N LYS A 3 17.27 21.50 1.14
CA LYS A 3 16.21 20.50 1.37
C LYS A 3 14.90 20.79 0.62
N LEU A 4 14.71 22.01 0.11
CA LEU A 4 13.49 22.43 -0.58
C LEU A 4 13.17 21.56 -1.83
N PRO A 5 14.15 21.21 -2.68
CA PRO A 5 13.88 20.35 -3.83
C PRO A 5 13.38 18.96 -3.40
N LEU A 6 13.99 18.40 -2.35
CA LEU A 6 13.60 17.09 -1.81
C LEU A 6 12.17 17.14 -1.25
N LEU A 7 11.84 18.19 -0.51
CA LEU A 7 10.49 18.41 0.02
C LEU A 7 9.47 18.44 -1.12
N LEU A 8 9.75 19.20 -2.19
CA LEU A 8 8.87 19.30 -3.36
C LEU A 8 8.69 17.95 -4.04
N VAL A 9 9.77 17.20 -4.28
CA VAL A 9 9.70 15.87 -4.90
C VAL A 9 8.82 14.92 -4.08
N TYR A 10 9.02 14.89 -2.76
CA TYR A 10 8.21 14.03 -1.89
C TYR A 10 6.74 14.44 -1.90
N TYR A 11 6.45 15.74 -1.83
CA TYR A 11 5.08 16.22 -1.74
C TYR A 11 4.30 16.14 -3.06
N LEU A 12 4.94 16.42 -4.18
CA LEU A 12 4.31 16.49 -5.50
C LEU A 12 4.29 15.15 -6.25
N PHE A 13 5.20 14.23 -5.95
CA PHE A 13 5.28 12.96 -6.66
C PHE A 13 5.06 11.77 -5.73
N VAL A 14 5.89 11.63 -4.69
CA VAL A 14 5.85 10.43 -3.83
C VAL A 14 4.52 10.28 -3.11
N THR A 15 4.04 11.36 -2.47
CA THR A 15 2.77 11.36 -1.74
C THR A 15 1.55 11.07 -2.66
N PRO A 16 1.33 11.78 -3.77
CA PRO A 16 0.17 11.50 -4.62
C PRO A 16 0.25 10.13 -5.30
N ILE A 17 1.44 9.62 -5.66
CA ILE A 17 1.59 8.25 -6.15
C ILE A 17 1.15 7.25 -5.06
N GLY A 18 1.61 7.42 -3.83
CA GLY A 18 1.21 6.56 -2.70
C GLY A 18 -0.30 6.61 -2.43
N VAL A 19 -0.91 7.79 -2.51
CA VAL A 19 -2.37 7.97 -2.38
C VAL A 19 -3.11 7.29 -3.53
N LEU A 20 -2.65 7.48 -4.77
CA LEU A 20 -3.25 6.87 -5.96
C LEU A 20 -3.20 5.35 -5.89
N LEU A 21 -2.06 4.78 -5.47
CA LEU A 21 -1.92 3.34 -5.22
C LEU A 21 -2.90 2.87 -4.15
N ARG A 22 -3.02 3.60 -3.04
CA ARG A 22 -3.97 3.27 -1.98
C ARG A 22 -5.43 3.31 -2.45
N VAL A 23 -5.80 4.24 -3.32
CA VAL A 23 -7.16 4.33 -3.85
C VAL A 23 -7.44 3.23 -4.88
N THR A 24 -6.48 2.91 -5.75
CA THR A 24 -6.68 1.99 -6.88
C THR A 24 -6.50 0.52 -6.50
N ARG A 25 -5.46 0.20 -5.71
CA ARG A 25 -5.16 -1.14 -5.21
C ARG A 25 -4.45 -0.96 -3.88
N ASP A 26 -5.21 -0.77 -2.81
CA ASP A 26 -4.65 -0.66 -1.46
C ASP A 26 -3.89 -1.96 -1.12
N PRO A 27 -2.55 -2.00 -1.25
CA PRO A 27 -1.80 -3.22 -0.97
C PRO A 27 -1.72 -3.46 0.55
N MET A 28 -2.04 -2.43 1.35
CA MET A 28 -2.14 -2.50 2.80
C MET A 28 -3.55 -2.89 3.27
N LYS A 29 -4.56 -2.95 2.41
CA LYS A 29 -5.82 -3.69 2.66
C LYS A 29 -5.60 -5.20 2.59
N ARG A 30 -4.50 -5.70 3.15
CA ARG A 30 -4.39 -7.10 3.54
C ARG A 30 -5.50 -7.34 4.57
N ARG A 31 -6.67 -7.77 4.12
CA ARG A 31 -7.77 -8.15 5.01
C ARG A 31 -7.24 -9.27 5.89
N VAL A 32 -7.54 -9.20 7.18
CA VAL A 32 -7.31 -10.33 8.08
C VAL A 32 -8.19 -11.47 7.58
N GLN A 33 -7.57 -12.45 6.94
CA GLN A 33 -8.23 -13.66 6.47
C GLN A 33 -8.43 -14.55 7.70
N ARG A 34 -9.66 -14.52 8.24
CA ARG A 34 -10.00 -15.29 9.44
C ARG A 34 -10.08 -16.80 9.18
N ASP A 35 -10.13 -17.21 7.92
CA ASP A 35 -10.13 -18.60 7.48
C ASP A 35 -8.72 -19.11 7.14
N ALA A 36 -7.68 -18.30 7.30
CA ALA A 36 -6.31 -18.73 7.11
C ALA A 36 -5.85 -19.54 8.34
N ASP A 37 -5.65 -20.84 8.15
CA ASP A 37 -5.18 -21.74 9.22
C ASP A 37 -3.82 -21.35 9.79
N THR A 38 -2.94 -20.78 8.95
CA THR A 38 -1.66 -20.25 9.39
C THR A 38 -1.21 -19.08 8.51
N TYR A 39 -0.34 -18.24 9.07
CA TYR A 39 0.21 -17.06 8.39
C TYR A 39 0.97 -17.40 7.09
N TRP A 40 1.55 -18.60 7.04
CA TRP A 40 2.44 -19.03 5.95
C TRP A 40 1.70 -19.68 4.78
N THR A 41 0.44 -20.09 4.95
CA THR A 41 -0.36 -20.65 3.86
C THR A 41 -1.29 -19.58 3.28
N PRO A 42 -1.33 -19.43 1.95
CA PRO A 42 -2.34 -18.59 1.32
C PRO A 42 -3.73 -19.18 1.60
N ALA A 43 -4.69 -18.32 1.96
CA ALA A 43 -6.06 -18.75 2.18
C ALA A 43 -6.63 -19.37 0.89
N PRO A 44 -7.45 -20.43 0.99
CA PRO A 44 -8.06 -21.04 -0.18
C PRO A 44 -8.94 -20.01 -0.91
N VAL A 45 -8.67 -19.77 -2.20
CA VAL A 45 -9.52 -18.92 -3.04
C VAL A 45 -10.86 -19.64 -3.20
N ARG A 46 -11.92 -19.11 -2.57
CA ARG A 46 -13.28 -19.61 -2.76
C ARG A 46 -13.86 -18.92 -3.99
N GLU A 47 -14.00 -19.68 -5.08
CA GLU A 47 -14.68 -19.27 -6.32
C GLU A 47 -16.19 -19.06 -6.11
#